data_AF-A0A5E4YTN8-F1
#
_entry.id   AF-A0A5E4YTN8-F1
#
_cell.length_a   1.000
_cell.length_b   1.000
_cell.length_c   1.000
_cell.angle_alpha   90.00
_cell.angle_beta   90.00
_cell.angle_gamma   90.00
#
_symmetry.space_group_name_H-M   'P 1'
#
loop_
_entity.id
_entity.type
_entity.pdbx_description
1 polymer ?
#
loop_
_entity_poly.entity_id
_entity_poly.type
_entity_poly.pdbx_seq_one_letter_code
_entity_poly.pdbx_strand_id
1 'polypeptide(L)'
;MTGKGNKTRLVPATDELIAELARYRRAHDLPPTPQFGETRPLVLPVIGREGGEKPLSRGALHLILKEVFGMAAERLRARGPEWGAQAAVLASASAHWLRHTAGSHMTDQQVDLRYVRDNFGHSSLSTTSGYLHSEEDARHEATQERHRIGWIRKA
;
A
#
# COMPACT_ATOMS: atom_id res chain seq x y z
N MET A 1 9.96 4.65 12.85
CA MET A 1 8.51 4.78 13.18
C MET A 1 8.21 4.04 14.47
N THR A 2 7.36 4.59 15.33
CA THR A 2 6.93 3.93 16.59
C THR A 2 5.55 3.30 16.38
N GLY A 3 5.45 2.00 16.62
CA GLY A 3 4.24 1.20 16.44
C GLY A 3 3.51 0.85 17.73
N LYS A 4 2.51 -0.03 17.61
CA LYS A 4 1.78 -0.62 18.75
C LYS A 4 2.76 -1.28 19.72
N GLY A 5 2.57 -1.04 21.02
CA GLY A 5 3.46 -1.52 22.08
C GLY A 5 4.76 -0.73 22.23
N ASN A 6 4.78 0.52 21.75
CA ASN A 6 5.94 1.42 21.80
C ASN A 6 7.21 0.86 21.11
N LYS A 7 7.02 -0.03 20.13
CA LYS A 7 8.12 -0.65 19.40
C LYS A 7 8.56 0.25 18.25
N THR A 8 9.82 0.66 18.26
CA THR A 8 10.43 1.40 17.15
C THR A 8 10.87 0.43 16.06
N ARG A 9 10.56 0.78 14.81
CA ARG A 9 11.01 0.06 13.62
C ARG A 9 11.54 1.03 12.56
N LEU A 10 12.52 0.56 11.80
CA LEU A 10 12.99 1.24 10.60
C LEU A 10 12.17 0.72 9.42
N VAL A 11 11.70 1.65 8.59
CA VAL A 11 11.03 1.33 7.32
C VAL A 11 11.82 2.06 6.25
N PRO A 12 12.41 1.36 5.27
CA PRO A 12 13.13 2.00 4.19
C PRO A 12 12.16 2.85 3.37
N ALA A 13 12.59 4.07 3.04
CA ALA A 13 11.89 4.93 2.10
C ALA A 13 12.60 4.83 0.75
N THR A 14 11.83 4.68 -0.33
CA THR A 14 12.38 4.70 -1.69
C THR A 14 12.70 6.14 -2.09
N ASP A 15 13.54 6.30 -3.11
CA ASP A 15 13.91 7.62 -3.63
C ASP A 15 12.66 8.39 -4.13
N GLU A 16 11.70 7.69 -4.74
CA GLU A 16 10.42 8.28 -5.16
C GLU A 16 9.61 8.79 -3.98
N LEU A 17 9.54 8.02 -2.88
CA LEU A 17 8.84 8.46 -1.66
C LEU A 17 9.50 9.71 -1.06
N ILE A 18 10.84 9.75 -1.05
CA ILE A 18 11.59 10.93 -0.59
C ILE A 18 11.34 12.14 -1.51
N ALA A 19 11.30 11.93 -2.83
CA ALA A 19 10.99 12.98 -3.78
C ALA A 19 9.57 13.55 -3.59
N GLU A 20 8.57 12.69 -3.38
CA GLU A 20 7.20 13.10 -3.09
C GLU A 20 7.07 13.80 -1.74
N LEU A 21 7.76 13.32 -0.70
CA LEU A 21 7.83 14.01 0.60
C LEU A 21 8.45 15.41 0.45
N ALA A 22 9.51 15.54 -0.35
CA ALA A 22 10.15 16.82 -0.59
C ALA A 22 9.23 17.80 -1.33
N ARG A 23 8.44 17.31 -2.30
CA ARG A 23 7.42 18.11 -2.98
C ARG A 23 6.34 18.58 -2.00
N TYR A 24 5.82 17.66 -1.18
CA TYR A 24 4.82 17.96 -0.16
C TYR A 24 5.32 19.03 0.84
N ARG A 25 6.55 18.88 1.32
CA ARG A 25 7.17 19.83 2.26
C ARG A 25 7.33 21.22 1.64
N ARG A 26 7.81 21.32 0.40
CA ARG A 26 7.91 22.61 -0.30
C ARG A 26 6.56 23.30 -0.49
N ALA A 27 5.49 22.53 -0.76
CA ALA A 27 4.14 23.08 -0.86
C ALA A 27 3.60 23.63 0.48
N HIS A 28 4.28 23.34 1.58
CA HIS A 28 3.99 23.84 2.92
C HIS A 28 5.11 24.74 3.46
N ASP A 29 5.93 25.32 2.57
CA ASP A 29 7.05 26.22 2.90
C ASP A 29 8.08 25.62 3.87
N LEU A 30 8.31 24.31 3.75
CA LEU A 30 9.29 23.57 4.54
C LEU A 30 10.53 23.18 3.72
N PRO A 31 11.69 22.98 4.39
CA PRO A 31 12.85 22.37 3.75
C PRO A 31 12.49 21.02 3.12
N PRO A 32 13.07 20.65 1.97
CA PRO A 32 12.69 19.46 1.21
C PRO A 32 12.91 18.15 1.99
N THR A 33 13.86 18.14 2.93
CA THR A 33 14.12 16.98 3.79
C THR A 33 13.75 17.29 5.24
N PRO A 34 13.27 16.29 6.00
CA PRO A 34 13.15 16.42 7.45
C PRO A 34 14.51 16.71 8.08
N GLN A 35 14.54 17.61 9.06
CA GLN A 35 15.76 17.89 9.83
C GLN A 35 15.87 16.95 11.03
N PHE A 36 17.10 16.67 11.47
CA PHE A 36 17.31 15.88 12.69
C PHE A 36 16.70 16.60 13.89
N GLY A 37 15.91 15.88 14.70
CA GLY A 37 15.22 16.44 15.87
C GLY A 37 13.95 17.24 15.54
N GLU A 38 13.53 17.32 14.28
CA GLU A 38 12.27 17.95 13.89
C GLU A 38 11.07 17.20 14.52
N THR A 39 10.25 17.92 15.29
CA THR A 39 9.02 17.39 15.92
C THR A 39 7.78 17.59 15.06
N ARG A 40 7.92 18.25 13.91
CA ARG A 40 6.82 18.58 13.01
C ARG A 40 6.20 17.30 12.45
N PRO A 41 4.86 17.19 12.40
CA PRO A 41 4.20 16.04 11.79
C PRO A 41 4.57 15.85 10.32
N LEU A 42 4.70 14.59 9.90
CA LEU A 42 4.93 14.26 8.47
C LEU A 42 3.74 14.61 7.58
N VAL A 43 2.52 14.52 8.10
CA VAL A 43 1.28 14.90 7.40
C VAL A 43 0.59 15.97 8.21
N LEU A 44 0.51 17.17 7.64
CA LEU A 44 -0.02 18.36 8.26
C LEU A 44 -1.55 18.41 8.20
N PRO A 45 -2.22 19.04 9.18
CA PRO A 45 -3.67 19.19 9.18
C PRO A 45 -4.13 20.08 8.03
N VAL A 46 -5.26 19.74 7.41
CA VAL A 46 -5.89 20.54 6.33
C VAL A 46 -6.60 21.78 6.87
N ILE A 47 -7.12 21.69 8.09
CA ILE A 47 -7.87 22.76 8.77
C ILE A 47 -7.15 23.08 10.08
N GLY A 48 -6.77 24.35 10.27
CA GLY A 48 -6.02 24.84 11.44
C GLY A 48 -4.90 25.79 11.03
N ARG A 49 -4.38 26.59 11.98
CA ARG A 49 -3.27 27.52 11.72
C ARG A 49 -2.05 26.79 11.17
N GLU A 50 -1.37 27.41 10.22
CA GLU A 50 0.01 27.10 9.87
C GLU A 50 0.87 27.02 11.13
N GLY A 51 1.64 25.94 11.25
CA GLY A 51 2.46 25.66 12.44
C GLY A 51 1.78 24.80 13.51
N GLY A 52 0.60 24.24 13.25
CA GLY A 52 -0.02 23.28 14.16
C GLY A 52 0.88 22.07 14.45
N GLU A 53 1.28 21.90 15.71
CA GLU A 53 2.08 20.77 16.19
C GLU A 53 1.33 19.42 16.12
N LYS A 54 0.03 19.45 15.80
CA LYS A 54 -0.82 18.26 15.79
C LYS A 54 -0.82 17.60 14.41
N PRO A 55 -0.59 16.28 14.33
CA PRO A 55 -0.66 15.54 13.08
C PRO A 55 -2.09 15.52 12.52
N LEU A 56 -2.22 15.37 11.21
CA LEU A 56 -3.49 15.02 10.59
C LEU A 56 -4.07 13.77 11.28
N SER A 57 -5.35 13.83 11.64
CA SER A 57 -6.00 12.71 12.33
C SER A 57 -6.14 11.50 11.38
N ARG A 58 -6.15 10.30 11.95
CA ARG A 58 -6.38 9.05 11.18
C ARG A 58 -7.70 9.07 10.44
N GLY A 59 -8.75 9.63 11.06
CA GLY A 59 -10.07 9.78 10.44
C GLY A 59 -10.04 10.74 9.24
N ALA A 60 -9.39 11.88 9.38
CA ALA A 60 -9.24 12.82 8.27
C ALA A 60 -8.43 12.21 7.11
N LEU A 61 -7.33 11.52 7.41
CA LEU A 61 -6.56 10.80 6.38
C LEU A 61 -7.40 9.72 5.68
N HIS A 62 -8.22 8.98 6.43
CA HIS A 62 -9.13 7.99 5.86
C HIS A 62 -10.12 8.63 4.89
N LEU A 63 -10.75 9.75 5.27
CA LEU A 63 -11.69 10.47 4.40
C LEU A 63 -11.02 11.02 3.15
N ILE A 64 -9.82 11.61 3.27
CA ILE A 64 -9.04 12.08 2.11
C ILE A 64 -8.76 10.92 1.14
N LEU A 65 -8.34 9.77 1.66
CA LEU A 65 -8.09 8.59 0.82
C LEU A 65 -9.38 8.10 0.14
N LYS A 66 -10.51 8.05 0.86
CA LYS A 66 -11.81 7.68 0.27
C LYS A 66 -12.20 8.63 -0.86
N GLU A 67 -11.98 9.93 -0.68
CA GLU A 67 -12.24 10.94 -1.71
C GLU A 67 -11.36 10.72 -2.94
N VAL A 68 -10.05 10.51 -2.75
CA VAL A 68 -9.12 10.22 -3.85
C VAL A 68 -9.53 8.97 -4.63
N PHE A 69 -9.92 7.90 -3.94
CA PHE A 69 -10.41 6.68 -4.59
C PHE A 69 -11.74 6.88 -5.30
N GLY A 70 -12.66 7.65 -4.72
CA GLY A 70 -13.92 8.04 -5.36
C GLY A 70 -13.68 8.79 -6.66
N MET A 71 -12.84 9.82 -6.64
CA MET A 71 -12.46 10.58 -7.83
C MET A 71 -11.80 9.71 -8.91
N ALA A 72 -10.93 8.79 -8.50
CA ALA A 72 -10.29 7.87 -9.43
C ALA A 72 -11.30 6.87 -10.04
N ALA A 73 -12.26 6.39 -9.25
CA ALA A 73 -13.34 5.53 -9.72
C ALA A 73 -14.25 6.26 -10.72
N GLU A 74 -14.62 7.53 -10.46
CA GLU A 74 -15.43 8.30 -11.41
C GLU A 74 -14.70 8.53 -12.74
N ARG A 75 -13.40 8.87 -12.68
CA ARG A 75 -12.57 8.99 -13.89
C ARG A 75 -12.49 7.68 -14.67
N LEU A 76 -12.55 6.55 -13.98
CA LEU A 76 -12.53 5.23 -14.60
C LEU A 76 -13.89 4.90 -15.24
N ARG A 77 -15.01 5.20 -14.57
CA ARG A 77 -16.37 5.05 -15.17
C ARG A 77 -16.55 5.90 -16.40
N ALA A 78 -15.98 7.10 -16.41
CA ALA A 78 -16.06 8.02 -17.56
C ALA A 78 -15.38 7.48 -18.83
N ARG A 79 -14.57 6.42 -18.74
CA ARG A 79 -13.94 5.79 -19.92
C ARG A 79 -14.89 4.90 -20.71
N GLY A 80 -15.93 4.38 -20.07
CA GLY A 80 -16.89 3.48 -20.71
C GLY A 80 -17.50 2.46 -19.73
N PRO A 81 -18.65 1.87 -20.08
CA PRO A 81 -19.36 0.90 -19.23
C PRO A 81 -18.55 -0.36 -18.94
N GLU A 82 -17.60 -0.75 -19.80
CA GLU A 82 -16.72 -1.90 -19.63
C GLU A 82 -15.80 -1.77 -18.40
N TRP A 83 -15.58 -0.55 -17.90
CA TRP A 83 -14.78 -0.26 -16.71
C TRP A 83 -15.60 -0.23 -15.41
N GLY A 84 -16.92 -0.47 -15.48
CA GLY A 84 -17.83 -0.33 -14.34
C GLY A 84 -17.45 -1.21 -13.14
N ALA A 85 -17.03 -2.45 -13.39
CA ALA A 85 -16.61 -3.38 -12.35
C ALA A 85 -15.33 -2.91 -11.63
N GLN A 86 -14.33 -2.50 -12.39
CA GLN A 86 -13.05 -2.01 -11.88
C GLN A 86 -13.23 -0.70 -11.11
N ALA A 87 -14.12 0.17 -11.58
CA ALA A 87 -14.46 1.40 -10.87
C ALA A 87 -15.18 1.13 -9.54
N ALA A 88 -16.09 0.17 -9.48
CA ALA A 88 -16.75 -0.23 -8.23
C ALA A 88 -15.73 -0.79 -7.22
N VAL A 89 -14.82 -1.63 -7.69
CA VAL A 89 -13.69 -2.16 -6.93
C VAL A 89 -12.83 -1.02 -6.38
N LEU A 90 -12.42 -0.07 -7.23
CA LEU A 90 -11.63 1.10 -6.82
C LEU A 90 -12.36 2.01 -5.81
N ALA A 91 -13.67 2.21 -5.96
CA ALA A 91 -14.47 3.01 -5.03
C ALA A 91 -14.55 2.39 -3.62
N SER A 92 -14.45 1.05 -3.52
CA SER A 92 -14.44 0.34 -2.24
C SER A 92 -13.13 0.50 -1.45
N ALA A 93 -12.10 1.05 -2.08
CA ALA A 93 -10.76 1.13 -1.53
C ALA A 93 -10.62 1.82 -0.18
N SER A 94 -9.53 1.48 0.52
CA SER A 94 -9.12 2.12 1.77
C SER A 94 -7.60 2.08 1.96
N ALA A 95 -7.11 2.79 2.99
CA ALA A 95 -5.71 2.74 3.40
C ALA A 95 -5.21 1.31 3.70
N HIS A 96 -6.07 0.46 4.25
CA HIS A 96 -5.71 -0.92 4.53
C HIS A 96 -5.54 -1.73 3.24
N TRP A 97 -6.35 -1.44 2.21
CA TRP A 97 -6.20 -2.10 0.92
C TRP A 97 -4.87 -1.71 0.25
N LEU A 98 -4.46 -0.45 0.29
CA LEU A 98 -3.14 -0.02 -0.19
C LEU A 98 -2.00 -0.79 0.49
N ARG A 99 -2.13 -1.04 1.81
CA ARG A 99 -1.17 -1.87 2.53
C ARG A 99 -1.15 -3.29 1.97
N HIS A 100 -2.30 -3.92 1.73
CA HIS A 100 -2.33 -5.24 1.11
C HIS A 100 -1.73 -5.26 -0.29
N THR A 101 -2.09 -4.28 -1.14
CA THR A 101 -1.51 -4.14 -2.47
C THR A 101 0.01 -4.00 -2.42
N ALA A 102 0.56 -3.21 -1.50
CA ALA A 102 2.02 -3.09 -1.35
C ALA A 102 2.67 -4.42 -0.91
N GLY A 103 2.04 -5.18 -0.01
CA GLY A 103 2.56 -6.46 0.45
C GLY A 103 2.57 -7.53 -0.64
N SER A 104 1.44 -7.66 -1.37
CA SER A 104 1.35 -8.53 -2.54
C SER A 104 2.34 -8.13 -3.61
N HIS A 105 2.41 -6.84 -3.97
CA HIS A 105 3.31 -6.36 -5.02
C HIS A 105 4.79 -6.59 -4.69
N MET A 106 5.22 -6.38 -3.45
CA MET A 106 6.60 -6.71 -3.04
C MET A 106 6.89 -8.21 -3.17
N THR A 107 5.91 -9.04 -2.85
CA THR A 107 6.04 -10.51 -2.96
C THR A 107 6.10 -10.95 -4.42
N ASP A 108 5.24 -10.39 -5.28
CA ASP A 108 5.24 -10.62 -6.73
C ASP A 108 6.57 -10.21 -7.39
N GLN A 109 7.23 -9.18 -6.84
CA GLN A 109 8.56 -8.72 -7.27
C GLN A 109 9.71 -9.49 -6.58
N GLN A 110 9.41 -10.63 -5.94
CA GLN A 110 10.39 -11.52 -5.30
C GLN A 110 11.24 -10.85 -4.19
N VAL A 111 10.70 -9.81 -3.54
CA VAL A 111 11.32 -9.26 -2.33
C VAL A 111 11.23 -10.31 -1.23
N ASP A 112 12.37 -10.60 -0.58
CA ASP A 112 12.44 -11.59 0.49
C ASP A 112 11.35 -11.35 1.55
N LEU A 113 10.58 -12.40 1.84
CA LEU A 113 9.42 -12.36 2.75
C LEU A 113 9.80 -11.84 4.15
N ARG A 114 11.06 -11.99 4.57
CA ARG A 114 11.59 -11.43 5.83
C ARG A 114 11.64 -9.91 5.77
N TYR A 115 12.06 -9.33 4.65
CA TYR A 115 12.07 -7.88 4.44
C TYR A 115 10.65 -7.33 4.36
N VAL A 116 9.74 -8.03 3.67
CA VAL A 116 8.30 -7.66 3.65
C VAL A 116 7.72 -7.69 5.07
N ARG A 117 7.98 -8.74 5.85
CA ARG A 117 7.56 -8.82 7.26
C ARG A 117 8.09 -7.64 8.08
N ASP A 118 9.36 -7.31 7.95
CA ASP A 118 10.02 -6.28 8.75
C ASP A 118 9.53 -4.87 8.38
N ASN A 119 9.40 -4.59 7.08
CA ASN A 119 8.82 -3.34 6.56
C ASN A 119 7.40 -3.11 7.10
N PHE A 120 6.62 -4.19 7.18
CA PHE A 120 5.24 -4.16 7.65
C PHE A 120 5.13 -4.26 9.18
N GLY A 121 6.20 -4.65 9.87
CA GLY A 121 6.23 -4.84 11.32
C GLY A 121 5.35 -6.00 11.79
N HIS A 122 5.21 -7.06 10.99
CA HIS A 122 4.48 -8.27 11.38
C HIS A 122 5.30 -9.09 12.38
N SER A 123 4.63 -9.63 13.41
CA SER A 123 5.30 -10.41 14.46
C SER A 123 5.71 -11.82 14.02
N SER A 124 5.11 -12.33 12.93
CA SER A 124 5.41 -13.65 12.39
C SER A 124 5.43 -13.62 10.87
N LEU A 125 6.16 -14.56 10.28
CA LEU A 125 6.15 -14.79 8.84
C LEU A 125 4.78 -15.29 8.36
N SER A 126 4.04 -16.03 9.19
CA SER A 126 2.71 -16.55 8.84
C SER A 126 1.73 -15.46 8.42
N THR A 127 1.72 -14.29 9.07
CA THR A 127 0.89 -13.15 8.64
C THR A 127 1.33 -12.59 7.28
N THR A 128 2.63 -12.63 6.97
CA THR A 128 3.19 -12.16 5.70
C THR A 128 3.05 -13.18 4.57
N SER A 129 3.04 -14.48 4.88
CA SER A 129 2.76 -15.56 3.92
C SER A 129 1.39 -15.41 3.26
N GLY A 130 0.47 -14.67 3.89
CA GLY A 130 -0.77 -14.21 3.29
C GLY A 130 -0.61 -13.23 2.11
N TYR A 131 0.60 -13.03 1.55
CA TYR A 131 0.80 -12.30 0.30
C TYR A 131 1.27 -13.19 -0.86
N LEU A 132 1.56 -14.48 -0.62
CA LEU A 132 2.07 -15.43 -1.62
C LEU A 132 1.00 -16.02 -2.56
N HIS A 133 -0.22 -15.47 -2.55
CA HIS A 133 -1.38 -16.07 -3.23
C HIS A 133 -1.18 -16.18 -4.75
N SER A 134 -0.55 -15.17 -5.35
CA SER A 134 -0.21 -15.14 -6.77
C SER A 134 0.75 -16.27 -7.18
N GLU A 135 1.74 -16.57 -6.33
CA GLU A 135 2.63 -17.72 -6.54
C GLU A 135 1.90 -19.05 -6.37
N GLU A 136 0.95 -19.14 -5.44
CA GLU A 136 0.16 -20.36 -5.25
C GLU A 136 -0.78 -20.64 -6.42
N ASP A 137 -1.42 -19.59 -6.97
CA ASP A 137 -2.26 -19.69 -8.16
C ASP A 137 -1.42 -20.05 -9.40
N ALA A 138 -0.28 -19.38 -9.61
CA ALA A 138 0.65 -19.72 -10.69
C ALA A 138 1.20 -21.14 -10.56
N ARG A 139 1.51 -21.59 -9.34
CA ARG A 139 1.91 -22.97 -9.05
C ARG A 139 0.78 -23.94 -9.35
N HIS A 140 -0.47 -23.61 -9.01
CA HIS A 140 -1.63 -24.42 -9.32
C HIS A 140 -1.80 -24.59 -10.82
N GLU A 141 -1.79 -23.49 -11.58
CA GLU A 141 -1.87 -23.51 -13.05
C GLU A 141 -0.75 -24.34 -13.66
N ALA A 142 0.50 -24.10 -13.26
CA ALA A 142 1.65 -24.87 -13.75
C ALA A 142 1.52 -26.38 -13.43
N THR A 143 0.94 -26.72 -12.28
CA THR A 143 0.67 -28.12 -11.91
C THR A 143 -0.44 -28.70 -12.78
N GLN A 144 -1.53 -27.97 -13.02
CA GLN A 144 -2.63 -28.40 -13.91
C GLN A 144 -2.19 -28.60 -15.36
N GLU A 145 -1.25 -27.78 -15.84
CA GLU A 145 -0.68 -27.91 -17.18
C GLU A 145 0.25 -29.12 -17.30
N ARG A 146 1.17 -29.29 -16.34
CA ARG A 146 2.30 -30.22 -16.49
C ARG A 146 2.11 -31.56 -15.81
N HIS A 147 1.30 -31.63 -14.75
CA HIS A 147 1.03 -32.87 -14.02
C HIS A 147 -0.28 -33.53 -14.51
N ARG A 148 -0.34 -33.80 -15.82
CA ARG A 148 -1.44 -34.56 -16.43
C ARG A 148 -1.04 -36.02 -16.58
N ILE A 149 -1.52 -36.87 -15.67
CA ILE A 149 -1.48 -38.31 -15.88
C ILE A 149 -2.53 -38.62 -16.96
N GLY A 150 -2.13 -39.26 -18.06
CA GLY A 150 -2.98 -39.52 -19.24
C GLY A 150 -4.13 -40.49 -18.98
N TRP A 151 -5.14 -40.06 -18.22
CA TRP A 151 -6.34 -40.84 -17.88
C TRP A 151 -7.43 -40.85 -18.96
N ILE A 152 -7.12 -40.52 -20.23
CA ILE A 152 -8.11 -40.56 -21.33
C ILE A 152 -7.73 -41.65 -22.35
N ARG A 153 -8.32 -42.83 -22.07
CA ARG A 153 -8.82 -43.93 -22.91
C ARG A 153 -7.95 -44.44 -24.08
N LYS A 154 -7.45 -45.67 -23.90
CA LYS A 154 -7.32 -46.62 -25.02
C LYS A 154 -8.71 -46.84 -25.63
N ALA A 155 -8.83 -46.55 -26.93
CA ALA A 155 -9.95 -46.95 -27.77
C ALA A 155 -9.99 -48.49 -27.92
#